data_AF-A0A957U891-F1
#
_entry.id   AF-A0A957U891-F1
#
_cell.length_a   1.000
_cell.length_b   1.000
_cell.length_c   1.000
_cell.angle_alpha   90.00
_cell.angle_beta   90.00
_cell.angle_gamma   90.00
#
_symmetry.space_group_name_H-M   'P 1'
#
loop_
_entity.id
_entity.type
_entity.pdbx_description
1 polymer ?
#
loop_
_entity_poly.entity_id
_entity_poly.type
_entity_poly.pdbx_seq_one_letter_code
_entity_poly.pdbx_strand_id
1 'polypeptide(L)'
;MMWLFALVAALIGYVLGSIPVGLWVCRMYGVDIRTVGSGRIGGTNAWRAAGLKAAVPTIIGDAVKGAVAVLLVRWLFFLLFPEPG
;
A
#
# COMPACT_ATOMS: atom_id res chain seq x y z
N MET A 1 -4.37 -2.37 27.04
CA MET A 1 -4.63 -1.24 26.13
C MET A 1 -3.62 -1.17 24.98
N MET A 2 -2.32 -1.02 25.24
CA MET A 2 -1.29 -0.86 24.20
C MET A 2 -1.18 -2.05 23.22
N TRP A 3 -1.28 -3.28 23.71
CA TRP A 3 -1.23 -4.48 22.88
C TRP A 3 -2.38 -4.58 21.88
N LEU A 4 -3.60 -4.25 22.30
CA LEU A 4 -4.76 -4.24 21.40
C LEU A 4 -4.60 -3.17 20.32
N PHE A 5 -4.10 -1.99 20.70
CA PHE A 5 -3.78 -0.94 19.72
C PHE A 5 -2.75 -1.41 18.69
N ALA A 6 -1.68 -2.08 19.13
CA ALA A 6 -0.67 -2.62 18.21
C ALA A 6 -1.26 -3.63 17.22
N LEU A 7 -2.18 -4.49 17.66
CA LEU A 7 -2.90 -5.43 16.77
C LEU A 7 -3.78 -4.70 15.76
N VAL A 8 -4.52 -3.67 16.20
CA VAL A 8 -5.35 -2.84 15.31
C VAL A 8 -4.47 -2.10 14.31
N ALA A 9 -3.36 -1.53 14.73
CA ALA A 9 -2.40 -0.84 13.85
C ALA A 9 -1.81 -1.80 12.80
N ALA A 10 -1.41 -3.00 13.23
CA ALA A 10 -0.92 -4.04 12.32
C ALA A 10 -2.00 -4.47 11.31
N LEU A 11 -3.25 -4.61 11.75
CA LEU A 11 -4.38 -4.94 10.88
C LEU A 11 -4.64 -3.85 9.84
N ILE A 12 -4.65 -2.57 10.25
CA ILE A 12 -4.81 -1.43 9.34
C ILE A 12 -3.69 -1.42 8.29
N GLY A 13 -2.43 -1.57 8.73
CA GLY A 13 -1.28 -1.66 7.84
C GLY A 13 -1.38 -2.82 6.86
N TYR A 14 -1.81 -4.00 7.32
CA TYR A 14 -1.98 -5.18 6.49
C TYR A 14 -3.07 -4.98 5.43
N VAL A 15 -4.24 -4.48 5.81
CA VAL A 15 -5.38 -4.29 4.91
C VAL A 15 -5.03 -3.27 3.82
N LEU A 16 -4.48 -2.11 4.20
CA LEU A 16 -4.10 -1.06 3.23
C LEU A 16 -2.88 -1.49 2.39
N GLY A 17 -1.91 -2.17 2.99
CA GLY A 17 -0.73 -2.69 2.30
C GLY A 17 -1.05 -3.76 1.27
N SER A 18 -2.09 -4.57 1.52
CA SER A 18 -2.52 -5.66 0.64
C SER A 18 -3.26 -5.21 -0.62
N ILE A 19 -3.57 -3.91 -0.76
CA ILE A 19 -4.20 -3.38 -1.97
C ILE A 19 -3.23 -3.54 -3.16
N PRO A 20 -3.57 -4.34 -4.19
CA PRO A 20 -2.64 -4.72 -5.23
C PRO A 20 -2.61 -3.69 -6.38
N VAL A 21 -2.14 -2.47 -6.09
CA VAL A 21 -2.16 -1.33 -7.04
C VAL A 21 -1.54 -1.70 -8.38
N GLY A 22 -0.32 -2.25 -8.39
CA GLY A 22 0.37 -2.55 -9.66
C GLY A 22 -0.30 -3.64 -10.49
N LEU A 23 -1.06 -4.56 -9.86
CA LEU A 23 -1.88 -5.52 -10.59
C LEU A 23 -3.01 -4.81 -11.35
N TRP A 24 -3.72 -3.90 -10.68
CA TRP A 24 -4.82 -3.16 -11.30
C TRP A 24 -4.30 -2.22 -12.39
N VAL A 25 -3.22 -1.50 -12.12
CA VAL A 25 -2.59 -0.60 -13.07
C VAL A 25 -2.15 -1.35 -14.33
N CYS A 26 -1.35 -2.42 -14.22
CA CYS A 26 -0.91 -3.16 -15.40
C CYS A 26 -2.07 -3.82 -16.16
N ARG A 27 -3.14 -4.25 -15.47
CA ARG A 27 -4.35 -4.77 -16.13
C ARG A 27 -5.04 -3.72 -17.00
N MET A 28 -5.02 -2.43 -16.62
CA MET A 28 -5.53 -1.36 -17.48
C MET A 28 -4.74 -1.21 -18.78
N TYR A 29 -3.50 -1.70 -18.83
CA TYR A 29 -2.67 -1.77 -20.03
C TYR A 29 -2.74 -3.14 -20.72
N GLY A 30 -3.67 -4.02 -20.33
CA GLY A 30 -3.87 -5.34 -20.93
C GLY A 30 -2.84 -6.40 -20.53
N VAL A 31 -2.03 -6.16 -19.49
CA VAL A 31 -0.96 -7.06 -19.05
C VAL A 31 -1.24 -7.60 -17.65
N ASP A 32 -1.14 -8.92 -17.46
CA ASP A 32 -1.06 -9.50 -16.12
C ASP A 32 0.38 -9.38 -15.60
N ILE A 33 0.60 -8.45 -14.67
CA ILE A 33 1.92 -8.20 -14.06
C ILE A 33 2.55 -9.47 -13.43
N ARG A 34 1.74 -10.46 -13.05
CA ARG A 34 2.21 -11.69 -12.40
C ARG A 34 2.89 -12.65 -13.37
N THR A 35 2.64 -12.50 -14.67
CA THR A 35 3.25 -13.34 -15.71
C THR A 35 4.50 -12.71 -16.31
N VAL A 36 4.92 -11.52 -15.84
CA VAL A 36 6.08 -10.80 -16.36
C VAL A 36 7.18 -10.68 -15.29
N GLY A 37 8.43 -10.82 -15.71
CA GLY A 37 9.60 -10.53 -14.88
C GLY A 37 9.65 -11.36 -13.60
N SER A 38 9.65 -10.70 -12.45
CA SER A 38 9.73 -11.37 -11.13
C SER A 38 8.38 -11.87 -10.61
N GLY A 39 7.28 -11.61 -11.33
CA GLY A 39 5.92 -11.89 -10.89
C GLY A 39 5.42 -11.03 -9.72
N ARG A 40 6.25 -10.14 -9.16
CA ARG A 40 5.85 -9.20 -8.10
C ARG A 40 5.00 -8.08 -8.67
N ILE A 41 4.10 -7.53 -7.86
CA ILE A 41 3.16 -6.50 -8.30
C ILE A 41 3.63 -5.05 -8.06
N GLY A 42 4.90 -4.85 -7.71
CA GLY A 42 5.45 -3.53 -7.40
C GLY A 42 5.95 -2.75 -8.62
N GLY A 43 6.35 -1.49 -8.40
CA GLY A 43 6.73 -0.53 -9.45
C GLY A 43 7.81 -1.01 -10.42
N THR A 44 8.86 -1.68 -9.94
CA THR A 44 9.93 -2.19 -10.83
C THR A 44 9.42 -3.23 -11.81
N ASN A 45 8.51 -4.12 -11.38
CA ASN A 45 7.96 -5.12 -12.27
C ASN A 45 6.86 -4.53 -13.17
N ALA A 46 6.10 -3.55 -12.66
CA ALA A 46 5.16 -2.77 -13.48
C ALA A 46 5.87 -2.04 -14.63
N TRP A 47 7.09 -1.53 -14.38
CA TRP A 47 7.92 -0.94 -15.44
C TRP A 47 8.28 -1.95 -16.52
N ARG A 48 8.68 -3.17 -16.13
CA ARG A 48 8.97 -4.26 -17.07
C ARG A 48 7.73 -4.73 -17.82
N ALA A 49 6.57 -4.75 -17.17
CA ALA A 49 5.33 -5.29 -17.70
C ALA A 49 4.61 -4.33 -18.66
N ALA A 50 4.52 -3.05 -18.33
CA ALA A 50 3.69 -2.08 -19.06
C ALA A 50 4.35 -0.68 -19.17
N GLY A 51 5.67 -0.60 -18.96
CA GLY A 51 6.44 0.63 -19.14
C GLY A 51 6.26 1.67 -18.02
N LEU A 52 6.86 2.84 -18.22
CA LEU A 52 6.91 3.89 -17.21
C LEU A 52 5.51 4.40 -16.82
N LYS A 53 4.58 4.41 -17.79
CA LYS A 53 3.18 4.84 -17.59
C LYS A 53 2.41 3.95 -16.62
N ALA A 54 2.81 2.69 -16.45
CA ALA A 54 2.29 1.81 -15.41
C ALA A 54 3.10 1.86 -14.11
N ALA A 55 4.43 2.00 -14.21
CA ALA A 55 5.32 2.05 -13.06
C ALA A 55 5.03 3.23 -12.11
N VAL A 56 4.90 4.43 -12.67
CA VAL A 56 4.69 5.67 -11.90
C VAL A 56 3.42 5.60 -11.03
N PRO A 57 2.21 5.35 -11.59
CA PRO A 57 1.00 5.23 -10.77
C PRO A 57 1.05 4.06 -9.79
N THR A 58 1.75 2.97 -10.11
CA THR A 58 1.97 1.86 -9.16
C THR A 58 2.76 2.32 -7.94
N ILE A 59 3.89 2.99 -8.15
CA ILE A 59 4.76 3.50 -7.08
C ILE A 59 4.02 4.54 -6.24
N ILE A 60 3.32 5.47 -6.89
CA ILE A 60 2.53 6.50 -6.19
C ILE A 60 1.44 5.84 -5.36
N GLY A 61 0.68 4.89 -5.91
CA GLY A 61 -0.38 4.22 -5.15
C GLY A 61 0.15 3.37 -3.99
N ASP A 62 1.28 2.69 -4.17
CA ASP A 62 1.94 1.94 -3.09
C ASP A 62 2.48 2.87 -1.98
N ALA A 63 2.98 4.05 -2.34
CA ALA A 63 3.42 5.05 -1.37
C ALA A 63 2.22 5.68 -0.63
N VAL A 64 1.15 6.05 -1.37
CA VAL A 64 -0.06 6.66 -0.82
C VAL A 64 -0.74 5.72 0.17
N LYS A 65 -0.96 4.44 -0.19
CA LYS A 65 -1.60 3.49 0.73
C LYS A 65 -0.78 3.28 2.02
N GLY A 66 0.55 3.29 1.91
CA GLY A 66 1.45 3.22 3.06
C GLY A 66 1.37 4.48 3.93
N ALA A 67 1.40 5.66 3.33
CA ALA A 67 1.25 6.94 4.02
C ALA A 67 -0.11 7.05 4.74
N VAL A 68 -1.19 6.67 4.05
CA VAL A 68 -2.54 6.63 4.62
C VAL A 68 -2.60 5.69 5.83
N ALA A 69 -1.98 4.52 5.76
CA ALA A 69 -1.93 3.60 6.90
C ALA A 69 -1.25 4.23 8.12
N VAL A 70 -0.10 4.87 7.92
CA VAL A 70 0.64 5.55 9.00
C VAL A 70 -0.15 6.71 9.58
N LEU A 71 -0.76 7.55 8.74
CA LEU A 71 -1.55 8.70 9.19
C LEU A 71 -2.79 8.28 9.96
N LEU A 72 -3.48 7.21 9.51
CA LEU A 72 -4.64 6.66 10.22
C LEU A 72 -4.26 6.09 11.59
N VAL A 73 -3.18 5.32 11.68
CA VAL A 73 -2.69 4.78 12.96
C VAL A 73 -2.27 5.91 13.90
N ARG A 74 -1.57 6.92 13.38
CA ARG A 74 -1.20 8.12 14.15
C ARG A 74 -2.42 8.86 14.68
N TRP A 75 -3.42 9.09 13.83
CA TRP A 75 -4.67 9.76 14.23
C TRP A 75 -5.41 8.96 15.32
N LEU A 76 -5.54 7.65 15.13
CA LEU A 76 -6.16 6.75 16.11
C LEU A 76 -5.39 6.74 17.44
N PHE A 77 -4.06 6.79 17.40
CA PHE A 77 -3.23 6.84 18.61
C PHE A 77 -3.56 8.08 19.45
N PHE A 78 -3.55 9.27 18.85
CA PHE A 78 -3.87 10.51 19.57
C PHE A 78 -5.32 10.56 20.07
N LEU A 79 -6.25 9.92 19.37
CA LEU A 79 -7.64 9.82 19.79
C LEU A 79 -7.83 8.91 21.02
N LEU A 80 -7.08 7.81 21.10
CA LEU A 80 -7.20 6.82 22.18
C LEU A 80 -6.27 7.09 23.38
N PHE A 81 -5.16 7.79 23.15
CA PHE A 81 -4.17 8.15 24.16
C PHE A 81 -3.90 9.66 24.12
N PRO A 82 -4.91 10.50 24.46
CA PRO A 82 -4.69 11.93 24.57
C PRO A 82 -3.69 12.21 25.71
N GLU A 83 -2.70 13.07 25.44
CA GLU A 83 -1.79 13.56 26.48
C GLU A 83 -2.63 14.24 27.58
N PRO A 84 -2.39 13.96 28.87
CA PRO A 84 -3.03 14.69 29.94
C PRO A 84 -2.55 16.16 29.86
N GLY A 85 -3.49 17.06 29.57
CA GLY A 85 -3.24 18.51 29.57
C GLY A 85 -2.94 19.07 30.95
#